data_AF-A0A8T4LV99-F1
#
_entry.id   AF-A0A8T4LV99-F1
#
_cell.length_a   1.000
_cell.length_b   1.000
_cell.length_c   1.000
_cell.angle_alpha   90.00
_cell.angle_beta   90.00
_cell.angle_gamma   90.00
#
_symmetry.space_group_name_H-M   'P 1'
#
loop_
_entity.id
_entity.type
_entity.pdbx_description
1 polymer ?
#
loop_
_entity_poly.entity_id
_entity_poly.type
_entity_poly.pdbx_seq_one_letter_code
_entity_poly.pdbx_strand_id
1 'polypeptide(L)'
;MQSYYKILGVKRNANADEIKSAYRKLALEHHPDHGGNEEKFKEINEAYSVLSDNKKRKLYDEFIETTPFAQNIYSSWLAYLERSVNIHKQECHICRSGYMRCDIGDMFNSIKEVVKDNKNNAYR
;
A
#
# COMPACT_ATOMS: atom_id res chain seq x y z
N MET A 1 -5.17 -3.81 0.48
CA MET A 1 -4.03 -4.70 0.73
C MET A 1 -4.50 -5.84 1.64
N GLN A 2 -4.88 -6.97 1.05
CA GLN A 2 -5.31 -8.13 1.85
C GLN A 2 -4.08 -8.78 2.45
N SER A 3 -4.07 -8.99 3.77
CA SER A 3 -2.94 -9.65 4.43
C SER A 3 -2.79 -11.07 3.88
N TYR A 4 -1.58 -11.53 3.55
CA TYR A 4 -1.33 -12.90 3.07
C TYR A 4 -1.88 -13.97 4.03
N TYR A 5 -1.90 -13.66 5.33
CA TYR A 5 -2.54 -14.46 6.37
C TYR A 5 -4.06 -14.63 6.14
N LYS A 6 -4.76 -13.59 5.68
CA LYS A 6 -6.20 -13.66 5.34
C LYS A 6 -6.45 -14.48 4.09
N ILE A 7 -5.57 -14.40 3.09
CA ILE A 7 -5.67 -15.16 1.84
C ILE A 7 -5.58 -16.66 2.13
N LEU A 8 -4.64 -17.07 2.99
CA LEU A 8 -4.51 -18.46 3.42
C LEU A 8 -5.52 -18.88 4.51
N GLY A 9 -6.31 -17.95 5.06
CA GLY A 9 -7.25 -18.23 6.14
C GLY A 9 -6.59 -18.64 7.47
N VAL A 10 -5.34 -18.23 7.69
CA VAL A 10 -4.55 -18.60 8.88
C VAL A 10 -4.34 -17.39 9.81
N LYS A 11 -4.11 -17.66 11.09
CA LYS A 11 -3.76 -16.61 12.06
C LYS A 11 -2.32 -16.14 11.83
N ARG A 12 -2.01 -14.90 12.24
CA ARG A 12 -0.65 -14.33 12.14
C ARG A 12 0.40 -15.12 12.96
N ASN A 13 -0.04 -15.78 14.03
CA ASN A 13 0.78 -16.68 14.86
C ASN A 13 0.80 -18.14 14.36
N ALA A 14 0.35 -18.40 13.12
CA ALA A 14 0.32 -19.77 12.61
C ALA A 14 1.73 -20.33 12.43
N ASN A 15 1.87 -21.63 12.72
CA ASN A 15 3.11 -22.37 12.50
C ASN A 15 3.30 -22.68 11.00
N ALA A 16 4.55 -22.96 10.60
CA ALA A 16 4.87 -23.30 9.21
C ALA A 16 4.06 -24.52 8.72
N ASP A 17 3.80 -25.49 9.59
CA ASP A 17 3.00 -26.68 9.28
C ASP A 17 1.52 -26.35 9.05
N GLU A 18 0.97 -25.38 9.78
CA GLU A 18 -0.41 -24.90 9.60
C GLU A 18 -0.55 -24.14 8.28
N ILE A 19 0.42 -23.28 7.95
CA ILE A 19 0.50 -22.55 6.68
C ILE A 19 0.56 -23.53 5.50
N LYS A 20 1.41 -24.55 5.59
CA LYS A 20 1.56 -25.58 4.56
C LYS A 20 0.31 -26.46 4.42
N SER A 21 -0.41 -26.71 5.51
CA SER A 21 -1.65 -27.49 5.48
C SER A 21 -2.80 -26.68 4.88
N ALA A 22 -2.92 -25.40 5.24
CA ALA A 22 -3.90 -24.48 4.66
C ALA A 22 -3.67 -24.28 3.14
N TYR A 23 -2.42 -24.07 2.72
CA TYR A 23 -2.05 -23.98 1.31
C TYR A 23 -2.49 -25.22 0.52
N ARG A 24 -2.19 -26.42 1.02
CA ARG A 24 -2.57 -27.68 0.35
C ARG A 24 -4.07 -27.81 0.18
N LYS A 25 -4.85 -27.45 1.21
CA LYS A 25 -6.32 -27.49 1.16
C LYS A 25 -6.88 -26.53 0.11
N LEU A 26 -6.41 -25.29 0.10
CA LEU A 26 -6.85 -24.25 -0.84
C LEU A 26 -6.38 -24.52 -2.28
N ALA A 27 -5.20 -25.09 -2.45
CA ALA A 27 -4.67 -25.49 -3.76
C ALA A 27 -5.49 -26.61 -4.40
N LEU A 28 -5.98 -27.57 -3.62
CA LEU A 28 -6.90 -28.62 -4.09
C LEU A 28 -8.27 -28.04 -4.47
N GLU A 29 -8.78 -27.10 -3.67
CA GLU A 29 -10.08 -26.46 -3.89
C GLU A 29 -10.08 -25.52 -5.12
N HIS A 30 -8.96 -24.86 -5.40
CA HIS A 30 -8.81 -23.93 -6.51
C HIS A 30 -7.98 -24.48 -7.68
N HIS A 31 -7.80 -25.81 -7.76
CA HIS A 31 -7.06 -26.42 -8.85
C HIS A 31 -7.75 -26.18 -10.21
N PRO A 32 -7.02 -25.82 -11.28
CA PRO A 32 -7.61 -25.54 -12.60
C PRO A 32 -8.37 -26.75 -13.16
N ASP A 33 -7.90 -27.99 -12.89
CA ASP A 33 -8.60 -29.21 -13.33
C ASP A 33 -9.99 -29.41 -12.71
N HIS A 34 -10.29 -28.75 -11.58
CA HIS A 34 -11.59 -28.85 -10.89
C HIS A 34 -12.49 -27.64 -11.18
N GLY A 35 -12.15 -26.80 -12.17
CA GLY A 35 -12.88 -25.56 -12.46
C GLY A 35 -12.56 -24.43 -11.47
N GLY A 36 -11.41 -24.52 -10.80
CA GLY A 36 -10.94 -23.52 -9.85
C GLY A 36 -10.55 -22.19 -10.52
N ASN A 37 -10.56 -21.12 -9.72
CA ASN A 37 -10.24 -19.78 -10.20
C ASN A 37 -8.71 -19.57 -10.18
N GLU A 38 -8.10 -19.44 -11.35
CA GLU A 38 -6.66 -19.28 -11.54
C GLU A 38 -6.09 -18.06 -10.81
N GLU A 39 -6.86 -16.96 -10.73
CA GLU A 39 -6.45 -15.74 -10.02
C GLU A 39 -6.28 -16.00 -8.52
N LYS A 40 -7.23 -16.70 -7.89
CA LYS A 40 -7.13 -17.08 -6.48
C LYS A 40 -5.96 -18.02 -6.25
N PHE A 41 -5.71 -18.95 -7.17
CA PHE A 41 -4.57 -19.86 -7.07
C PHE A 41 -3.23 -19.11 -7.12
N LYS A 42 -3.11 -18.08 -7.96
CA LYS A 42 -1.93 -17.19 -7.98
C LYS A 42 -1.76 -16.46 -6.66
N GLU A 43 -2.82 -15.88 -6.10
CA GLU A 43 -2.79 -15.19 -4.80
C GLU A 43 -2.37 -16.13 -3.66
N ILE A 44 -2.88 -17.37 -3.64
CA ILE A 44 -2.53 -18.39 -2.64
C ILE A 44 -1.06 -18.80 -2.74
N ASN A 45 -0.55 -18.98 -3.96
CA ASN A 45 0.86 -19.30 -4.20
C ASN A 45 1.78 -18.16 -3.75
N GLU A 46 1.43 -16.92 -4.05
CA GLU A 46 2.21 -15.75 -3.64
C GLU A 46 2.24 -15.63 -2.11
N ALA A 47 1.08 -15.76 -1.46
CA ALA A 47 0.97 -15.77 -0.01
C ALA A 47 1.84 -16.85 0.63
N TYR A 48 1.83 -18.07 0.07
CA TYR A 48 2.67 -19.16 0.55
C TYR A 48 4.17 -18.91 0.31
N SER A 49 4.56 -18.33 -0.83
CA SER A 49 5.96 -18.01 -1.14
C SER A 49 6.58 -17.01 -0.15
N VAL A 50 5.77 -16.07 0.35
CA VAL A 50 6.20 -15.08 1.36
C VAL A 50 6.17 -15.67 2.77
N LEU A 51 5.14 -16.44 3.12
CA LEU A 51 4.93 -16.94 4.48
C LEU A 51 5.70 -18.24 4.80
N SER A 52 6.13 -18.99 3.79
CA SER A 52 6.88 -20.25 3.97
C SER A 52 8.33 -20.03 4.39
N ASP A 53 8.96 -18.93 3.96
CA ASP A 53 10.33 -18.58 4.33
C ASP A 53 10.33 -17.64 5.54
N ASN A 54 10.97 -18.07 6.63
CA ASN A 54 11.10 -17.27 7.85
C ASN A 54 11.72 -15.88 7.61
N LYS A 55 12.67 -15.74 6.68
CA LYS A 55 13.28 -14.44 6.37
C LYS A 55 12.27 -13.52 5.68
N LYS A 56 11.56 -14.03 4.68
CA LYS A 56 10.54 -13.27 3.96
C LYS A 56 9.34 -12.91 4.84
N ARG A 57 8.91 -13.85 5.69
CA ARG A 57 7.86 -13.63 6.69
C ARG A 57 8.24 -12.51 7.65
N LYS A 58 9.47 -12.52 8.16
CA LYS A 58 9.96 -11.46 9.06
C LYS A 58 9.96 -10.09 8.39
N LEU A 59 10.47 -9.99 7.15
CA LEU A 59 10.46 -8.75 6.37
C LEU A 59 9.03 -8.27 6.10
N TYR A 60 8.11 -9.18 5.80
CA TYR A 60 6.70 -8.86 5.58
C TYR A 60 6.02 -8.36 6.86
N ASP A 61 6.27 -9.01 8.00
CA ASP A 61 5.75 -8.59 9.30
C ASP A 61 6.31 -7.22 9.72
N GLU A 62 7.60 -6.96 9.50
CA GLU A 62 8.24 -5.66 9.75
C GLU A 62 7.71 -4.56 8.83
N PHE A 63 7.47 -4.88 7.55
CA PHE A 63 6.82 -3.97 6.61
C PHE A 63 5.37 -3.66 7.03
N ILE A 64 4.61 -4.65 7.49
CA ILE A 64 3.25 -4.46 8.00
C ILE A 64 3.23 -3.65 9.30
N GLU A 65 4.22 -3.78 10.16
CA GLU A 65 4.29 -3.02 11.42
C GLU A 65 4.71 -1.57 11.20
N THR A 66 5.55 -1.31 10.20
CA THR A 66 6.01 0.04 9.82
C THR A 66 5.01 0.78 8.91
N THR A 67 4.14 0.08 8.18
CA THR A 67 3.15 0.70 7.27
C THR A 67 2.03 1.50 7.93
N PRO A 68 1.48 1.14 9.12
CA PRO A 68 0.56 1.99 9.86
C PRO A 68 1.17 3.35 10.17
N PHE A 69 2.47 3.40 10.41
CA PHE A 69 3.22 4.64 10.64
C PHE A 69 3.53 5.38 9.33
N ALA A 70 3.89 4.66 8.26
CA ALA A 70 4.14 5.24 6.94
C ALA A 70 2.90 5.96 6.38
N GLN A 71 1.70 5.40 6.50
CA GLN A 71 0.46 6.09 6.10
C GLN A 71 0.13 7.30 6.98
N ASN A 72 0.40 7.21 8.29
CA ASN A 72 0.11 8.29 9.23
C ASN A 72 1.06 9.48 9.05
N ILE A 73 2.36 9.24 8.82
CA ILE A 73 3.32 10.31 8.47
C ILE A 73 2.97 10.94 7.12
N TYR A 74 2.66 10.14 6.10
CA TYR A 74 2.32 10.66 4.78
C TYR A 74 1.06 11.53 4.84
N SER A 75 0.05 11.12 5.62
CA SER A 75 -1.18 11.89 5.81
C SER A 75 -0.96 13.16 6.62
N SER A 76 -0.12 13.13 7.66
CA SER A 76 0.22 14.30 8.47
C SER A 76 1.05 15.32 7.67
N TRP A 77 2.05 14.85 6.91
CA TRP A 77 2.89 15.70 6.05
C TRP A 77 2.08 16.32 4.91
N LEU A 78 1.18 15.56 4.26
CA LEU A 78 0.27 16.10 3.25
C LEU A 78 -0.70 17.12 3.84
N ALA A 79 -1.26 16.87 5.03
CA ALA A 79 -2.14 17.83 5.70
C ALA A 79 -1.41 19.13 6.07
N TYR A 80 -0.15 19.05 6.52
CA TYR A 80 0.69 20.22 6.77
C TYR A 80 0.96 21.01 5.48
N LEU A 81 1.32 20.32 4.39
CA LEU A 81 1.55 20.95 3.09
C LEU A 81 0.28 21.61 2.54
N GLU A 82 -0.87 20.94 2.59
CA GLU A 82 -2.15 21.50 2.17
C GLU A 82 -2.52 22.75 2.97
N ARG A 83 -2.28 22.74 4.28
CA ARG A 83 -2.48 23.90 5.15
C ARG A 83 -1.57 25.05 4.74
N SER A 84 -0.28 24.81 4.52
CA SER A 84 0.69 25.82 4.08
C SER A 84 0.35 26.40 2.71
N VAL A 85 -0.12 25.57 1.76
CA VAL A 85 -0.60 26.03 0.44
C VAL A 85 -1.86 26.89 0.59
N ASN A 86 -2.80 26.50 1.45
CA ASN A 86 -4.01 27.28 1.68
C ASN A 86 -3.72 28.62 2.37
N ILE A 87 -2.81 28.66 3.33
CA ILE A 87 -2.33 29.90 3.97
C ILE A 87 -1.71 30.82 2.89
N HIS A 88 -0.82 30.29 2.05
CA HIS A 88 -0.21 31.08 0.98
C HIS A 88 -1.26 31.66 0.02
N LYS A 89 -2.30 30.88 -0.35
CA LYS A 89 -3.39 31.38 -1.20
C LYS A 89 -4.22 32.50 -0.55
N GLN A 90 -4.36 32.49 0.78
CA GLN A 90 -5.17 33.47 1.52
C GLN A 90 -4.40 34.77 1.82
N GLU A 91 -3.08 34.67 2.05
CA GLU A 91 -2.23 35.80 2.43
C GLU A 91 -1.49 36.42 1.24
N CYS A 92 -1.30 35.70 0.14
CA CYS A 92 -0.62 36.24 -1.03
C CYS A 92 -1.54 37.19 -1.81
N HIS A 93 -1.18 38.47 -1.82
CA HIS A 93 -1.87 39.52 -2.60
C HIS A 93 -1.94 39.18 -4.10
N ILE A 94 -0.92 38.51 -4.64
CA ILE A 94 -0.84 38.11 -6.06
C ILE A 94 -1.81 36.96 -6.36
N CYS A 95 -1.89 35.93 -5.50
CA CYS A 95 -2.84 34.83 -5.71
C CYS A 95 -4.29 35.23 -5.44
N ARG A 96 -4.53 36.18 -4.53
CA ARG A 96 -5.86 36.64 -4.12
C ARG A 96 -6.54 37.53 -5.16
N SER A 97 -5.78 38.21 -6.02
CA SER A 97 -6.29 39.11 -7.07
C SER A 97 -6.81 38.39 -8.33
N GLY A 98 -6.71 37.06 -8.38
CA GLY A 98 -7.21 36.26 -9.49
C GLY A 98 -6.38 36.32 -10.78
N TYR A 99 -5.26 37.05 -10.80
CA TYR A 99 -4.32 37.07 -11.91
C TYR A 99 -3.14 36.12 -11.64
N MET A 100 -3.08 35.10 -12.49
CA MET A 100 -2.16 33.96 -12.60
C MET A 100 -0.74 34.06 -12.02
N ARG A 101 -0.37 32.92 -11.40
CA ARG A 101 0.97 32.37 -11.12
C ARG A 101 1.90 33.17 -10.22
N CYS A 102 2.03 32.70 -8.97
CA CYS A 102 3.22 32.94 -8.17
C CYS A 102 4.15 31.72 -8.27
N ASP A 103 5.45 31.96 -8.32
CA ASP A 103 6.48 30.92 -8.40
C ASP A 103 6.38 29.89 -7.26
N ILE A 104 5.94 30.36 -6.09
CA ILE A 104 5.70 29.53 -4.91
C ILE A 104 4.52 28.56 -5.16
N GLY A 105 3.45 29.01 -5.80
CA GLY A 105 2.27 28.22 -6.13
C GLY A 105 2.56 27.15 -7.19
N ASP A 106 3.39 27.47 -8.19
CA ASP A 106 3.85 26.51 -9.20
C ASP A 106 4.80 25.46 -8.59
N MET A 107 5.64 25.86 -7.64
CA MET A 107 6.48 24.94 -6.87
C MET A 107 5.64 23.94 -6.09
N PHE A 108 4.54 24.38 -5.45
CA PHE A 108 3.63 23.49 -4.73
C PHE A 108 2.83 22.56 -5.63
N ASN A 109 2.38 23.02 -6.81
CA ASN A 109 1.71 22.16 -7.79
C ASN A 109 2.65 21.07 -8.32
N SER A 110 3.92 21.40 -8.53
CA SER A 110 4.95 20.43 -8.95
C SER A 110 5.17 19.33 -7.90
N ILE A 111 5.21 19.69 -6.61
CA ILE A 111 5.30 18.70 -5.52
C ILE A 111 4.05 17.80 -5.49
N LYS A 112 2.85 18.36 -5.71
CA LYS A 112 1.61 17.57 -5.77
C LYS A 112 1.61 16.57 -6.92
N GLU A 113 2.10 16.96 -8.10
CA GLU A 113 2.26 16.08 -9.26
C GLU A 113 3.23 14.93 -8.93
N VAL A 114 4.42 15.22 -8.37
CA VAL A 114 5.40 14.20 -7.98
C VAL A 114 4.87 13.23 -6.93
N VAL A 115 4.06 13.71 -5.97
CA VAL A 115 3.42 12.85 -4.97
C VAL A 115 2.33 11.97 -5.60
N LYS A 116 1.56 12.51 -6.55
CA LYS A 116 0.52 11.77 -7.27
C LYS A 116 1.12 10.66 -8.14
N ASP A 117 2.24 10.93 -8.79
CA ASP A 117 2.95 9.94 -9.61
C ASP A 117 3.57 8.83 -8.76
N ASN A 118 4.13 9.15 -7.59
CA ASN A 118 4.62 8.14 -6.65
C ASN A 118 3.50 7.23 -6.12
N LYS A 119 2.28 7.75 -5.87
CA LYS A 119 1.13 6.93 -5.50
C LYS A 119 0.71 5.96 -6.61
N ASN A 120 0.84 6.36 -7.88
CA ASN A 120 0.49 5.53 -9.02
C ASN A 120 1.57 4.49 -9.36
N ASN A 121 2.84 4.77 -9.04
CA ASN A 121 3.96 3.83 -9.22
C ASN A 121 4.20 2.89 -8.03
N ALA A 122 3.62 3.15 -6.85
CA ALA A 122 3.71 2.26 -5.69
C ALA A 122 2.86 0.98 -5.81
N TYR A 123 2.06 0.84 -6.89
CA TYR A 123 1.19 -0.31 -7.16
C TYR A 123 1.40 -0.91 -8.57
N ARG A 124 2.61 -0.73 -9.13
CA ARG A 124 3.06 -1.40 -10.36
C ARG A 124 4.17 -2.39 -10.06
#